data_AF-A0A0P0NHU0-F1
#
_entry.id   AF-A0A0P0NHU0-F1
#
_cell.length_a   1.000
_cell.length_b   1.000
_cell.length_c   1.000
_cell.angle_alpha   90.00
_cell.angle_beta   90.00
_cell.angle_gamma   90.00
#
_symmetry.space_group_name_H-M   'P 1'
#
loop_
_entity.id
_entity.type
_entity.pdbx_description
1 polymer ?
#
loop_
_entity_poly.entity_id
_entity_poly.type
_entity_poly.pdbx_seq_one_letter_code
_entity_poly.pdbx_strand_id
1 'polypeptide(L)'
;MTYFSLLLKPGESSIVKYLTYDGPIKEWDEFNPSLYQLNESIKSGSQLYIASTSFAFRTLSSDGVTLLINNKPLFLRGMLECNIFP
;
A
#
# COMPACT_ATOMS: atom_id res chain seq x y z
N MET A 1 -6.10 21.19 -2.54
CA MET A 1 -6.12 20.28 -1.37
C MET A 1 -7.54 20.33 -0.82
N THR A 2 -8.34 19.31 -1.12
CA THR A 2 -9.79 19.34 -0.89
C THR A 2 -10.08 18.82 0.52
N TYR A 3 -10.65 19.66 1.37
CA TYR A 3 -11.13 19.27 2.69
C TYR A 3 -12.59 18.84 2.57
N PHE A 4 -12.97 17.77 3.26
CA PHE A 4 -14.37 17.35 3.42
C PHE A 4 -14.66 17.26 4.91
N SER A 5 -15.85 17.66 5.31
CA SER A 5 -16.32 17.56 6.68
C SER A 5 -17.28 16.37 6.79
N LEU A 6 -17.18 15.63 7.90
CA LEU A 6 -18.05 14.51 8.20
C LEU A 6 -18.44 14.56 9.69
N LEU A 7 -19.69 14.22 10.00
CA LEU A 7 -20.15 14.01 11.37
C LEU A 7 -20.01 12.52 11.71
N LEU A 8 -19.14 12.21 12.67
CA LEU A 8 -18.96 10.85 13.17
C LEU A 8 -19.91 10.59 14.33
N LYS A 9 -20.48 9.39 14.37
CA LYS A 9 -21.22 8.91 15.55
C LYS A 9 -20.22 8.41 16.60
N PRO A 10 -20.57 8.46 17.90
CA PRO A 10 -19.75 7.84 18.94
C PRO A 10 -19.53 6.35 18.66
N GLY A 11 -18.32 5.87 18.93
CA GLY A 11 -17.89 4.49 18.65
C GLY A 11 -16.94 4.40 17.46
N GLU A 12 -16.81 3.21 16.91
CA GLU A 12 -15.96 2.96 15.74
C GLU A 12 -16.63 3.46 14.46
N SER A 13 -15.84 4.05 13.56
CA SER A 13 -16.30 4.52 12.25
C SER A 13 -15.23 4.25 11.20
N SER A 14 -15.64 3.75 10.04
CA SER A 14 -14.76 3.53 8.89
C SER A 14 -15.14 4.48 7.77
N ILE A 15 -14.15 5.17 7.21
CA ILE A 15 -14.32 6.08 6.07
C ILE A 15 -13.46 5.54 4.94
N VAL A 16 -14.05 5.41 3.75
CA VAL A 16 -13.32 4.99 2.53
C VAL A 16 -13.23 6.17 1.59
N LYS A 17 -12.01 6.46 1.13
CA LYS A 17 -11.75 7.41 0.04
C LYS A 17 -11.10 6.69 -1.12
N TYR A 18 -11.49 7.09 -2.33
CA TYR A 18 -10.81 6.69 -3.55
C TYR A 18 -9.96 7.85 -4.03
N LEU A 19 -8.69 7.57 -4.32
CA LEU A 19 -7.74 8.54 -4.84
C LEU A 19 -7.35 8.10 -6.26
N THR A 20 -7.53 8.99 -7.23
CA THR A 20 -7.03 8.78 -8.59
C THR A 20 -5.64 9.38 -8.70
N TYR A 21 -4.72 8.67 -9.33
CA TYR A 21 -3.35 9.11 -9.59
C TYR A 21 -3.07 9.02 -11.08
N ASP A 22 -2.95 10.18 -11.74
CA ASP A 22 -2.74 10.28 -13.19
C ASP A 22 -1.27 10.57 -13.58
N GLY A 23 -0.36 10.50 -12.61
CA GLY A 23 1.06 10.71 -12.83
C GLY A 23 1.79 9.47 -13.34
N PRO A 24 3.05 9.62 -13.80
CA PRO A 24 3.88 8.48 -14.15
C PRO A 24 4.11 7.60 -12.91
N ILE A 25 3.80 6.30 -13.03
CA ILE A 25 3.95 5.33 -11.95
C ILE A 25 5.36 4.74 -11.99
N LYS A 26 6.07 4.80 -10.86
CA LYS A 26 7.28 4.01 -10.62
C LYS A 26 6.86 2.72 -9.95
N GLU A 27 6.81 1.64 -10.73
CA GLU A 27 6.45 0.33 -10.21
C GLU A 27 7.53 -0.18 -9.24
N TRP A 28 7.08 -0.97 -8.28
CA TRP A 28 7.94 -1.67 -7.34
C TRP A 28 8.21 -3.09 -7.83
N ASP A 29 9.48 -3.45 -7.89
CA ASP A 29 9.97 -4.83 -8.00
C ASP A 29 11.27 -5.00 -7.21
N GLU A 30 11.87 -6.20 -7.24
CA GLU A 30 13.08 -6.52 -6.48
C GLU A 30 14.33 -5.71 -6.91
N PHE A 31 14.32 -5.16 -8.14
CA PHE A 31 15.43 -4.36 -8.67
C PHE A 31 15.14 -2.85 -8.60
N ASN A 32 13.86 -2.48 -8.51
CA ASN A 32 13.36 -1.11 -8.45
C ASN A 32 12.45 -0.96 -7.23
N PRO A 33 13.00 -0.81 -6.00
CA PRO A 33 12.22 -0.79 -4.77
C PRO A 33 11.56 0.58 -4.50
N SER A 34 10.81 1.09 -5.48
CA SER A 34 10.13 2.40 -5.40
C SER A 34 8.99 2.37 -4.39
N LEU A 35 9.11 3.12 -3.29
CA LEU A 35 8.07 3.27 -2.27
C LEU A 35 7.52 4.70 -2.26
N TYR A 36 6.23 4.80 -1.96
CA TYR A 36 5.48 6.03 -1.80
C TYR A 36 5.04 6.18 -0.35
N GLN A 37 4.82 7.41 0.09
CA GLN A 37 4.21 7.73 1.38
C GLN A 37 2.82 8.32 1.18
N LEU A 38 1.82 7.69 1.79
CA LEU A 38 0.49 8.25 1.93
C LEU A 38 0.40 8.93 3.29
N ASN A 39 0.19 10.24 3.31
CA ASN A 39 -0.02 11.03 4.52
C ASN A 39 -1.48 11.49 4.55
N GLU A 40 -2.23 11.06 5.56
CA GLU A 40 -3.60 11.51 5.79
C GLU A 40 -3.67 12.28 7.10
N SER A 41 -4.57 13.27 7.14
CA SER A 41 -4.81 14.04 8.35
C SER A 41 -6.29 14.23 8.60
N ILE A 42 -6.66 14.17 9.88
CA ILE A 42 -8.03 14.38 10.35
C ILE A 42 -7.99 15.50 11.37
N LYS A 43 -8.82 16.52 11.15
CA LYS A 43 -9.00 17.63 12.10
C LYS A 43 -10.31 17.45 12.85
N SER A 44 -10.24 17.48 14.18
CA SER A 44 -11.40 17.46 15.07
C SER A 44 -11.32 18.65 16.02
N GLY A 45 -12.14 19.68 15.76
CA GLY A 45 -12.03 20.96 16.48
C GLY A 45 -10.65 21.60 16.30
N SER A 46 -9.94 21.81 17.41
CA SER A 46 -8.56 22.32 17.44
C SER A 46 -7.49 21.24 17.27
N GLN A 47 -7.87 19.96 17.37
CA GLN A 47 -6.94 18.84 17.31
C GLN A 47 -6.68 18.41 15.87
N LEU A 48 -5.42 18.18 15.53
CA LEU A 48 -5.00 17.58 14.26
C LEU A 48 -4.37 16.20 14.54
N TYR A 49 -4.88 15.18 13.87
CA TYR A 49 -4.32 13.83 13.87
C TYR A 49 -3.72 13.58 12.50
N ILE A 50 -2.51 13.04 12.46
CA ILE A 50 -1.79 12.71 11.22
C ILE A 50 -1.39 11.24 11.30
N ALA A 51 -1.64 10.52 10.21
CA ALA A 51 -1.18 9.16 10.04
C ALA A 51 -0.48 9.03 8.70
N SER A 52 0.56 8.22 8.66
CA SER A 52 1.36 7.96 7.48
C SER A 52 1.54 6.47 7.28
N THR A 53 1.44 6.02 6.03
CA THR A 53 1.74 4.64 5.66
C THR A 53 2.52 4.59 4.36
N SER A 54 3.45 3.64 4.26
CA SER A 54 4.18 3.38 3.03
C SER A 54 3.39 2.43 2.15
N PHE A 55 3.50 2.62 0.84
CA PHE A 55 2.89 1.73 -0.15
C PHE A 55 3.72 1.72 -1.43
N ALA A 56 3.42 0.78 -2.32
CA ALA A 56 4.09 0.65 -3.61
C ALA A 56 3.08 0.26 -4.68
N PHE A 57 3.26 0.78 -5.90
CA PHE A 57 2.50 0.32 -7.05
C PHE A 57 3.14 -0.95 -7.60
N ARG A 58 2.44 -2.07 -7.55
CA ARG A 58 2.87 -3.32 -8.16
C ARG A 58 1.67 -4.18 -8.51
N THR A 59 1.79 -4.96 -9.57
CA THR A 59 0.82 -6.01 -9.89
C THR A 59 1.45 -7.36 -9.60
N LEU A 60 0.81 -8.18 -8.78
CA LEU A 60 1.14 -9.59 -8.63
C LEU A 60 0.08 -10.42 -9.33
N SER A 61 0.51 -11.38 -10.14
CA SER A 61 -0.38 -12.31 -10.83
C SER A 61 0.29 -13.67 -11.04
N SER A 62 -0.44 -14.61 -11.63
CA SER A 62 0.05 -15.94 -11.98
C SER A 62 -0.36 -16.31 -13.39
N ASP A 63 0.54 -16.92 -14.14
CA ASP A 63 0.27 -17.59 -15.43
C ASP A 63 0.63 -19.07 -15.31
N GLY A 64 -0.38 -19.90 -15.08
CA GLY A 64 -0.22 -21.30 -14.71
C GLY A 64 0.59 -21.45 -13.41
N VAL A 65 1.78 -22.04 -13.54
CA VAL A 65 2.74 -22.24 -12.43
C VAL A 65 3.73 -21.08 -12.25
N THR A 66 3.71 -20.11 -13.17
CA THR A 66 4.64 -18.98 -13.16
C THR A 66 4.03 -17.83 -12.37
N LEU A 67 4.72 -17.37 -11.32
CA LEU A 67 4.38 -16.13 -10.65
C LEU A 67 4.89 -14.95 -11.47
N LEU A 68 4.14 -13.86 -11.50
CA LEU A 68 4.49 -12.64 -12.21
C LEU A 68 4.47 -11.43 -11.27
N ILE A 69 5.44 -10.53 -11.44
CA ILE A 69 5.42 -9.18 -10.88
C ILE A 69 5.51 -8.17 -12.02
N ASN A 70 4.57 -7.23 -12.08
CA ASN A 70 4.47 -6.23 -13.16
C ASN A 70 4.56 -6.88 -14.57
N ASN A 71 3.85 -8.01 -14.74
CA ASN A 71 3.84 -8.85 -15.94
C ASN A 71 5.19 -9.50 -16.34
N LYS A 72 6.18 -9.54 -15.43
CA LYS A 72 7.46 -10.21 -15.63
C LYS A 72 7.57 -11.44 -14.73
N PRO A 73 8.23 -12.53 -15.16
CA PRO A 73 8.46 -13.70 -14.33
C PRO A 73 9.11 -13.36 -12.98
N LEU A 74 8.48 -13.82 -11.91
CA LEU A 74 8.96 -13.69 -10.52
C LEU A 74 9.45 -15.04 -10.02
N PHE A 75 10.76 -15.13 -9.78
CA PHE A 75 11.38 -16.30 -9.15
C PHE A 75 11.68 -15.98 -7.69
N LEU A 76 10.77 -16.37 -6.80
CA LEU A 76 10.97 -16.20 -5.37
C LEU A 76 12.18 -17.01 -4.90
N ARG A 77 13.18 -16.30 -4.39
CA ARG A 77 14.39 -16.88 -3.81
C ARG A 77 14.53 -16.29 -2.43
N GLY A 78 14.68 -17.16 -1.44
CA GLY A 78 14.86 -16.79 -0.05
C GLY A 78 15.61 -17.88 0.68
N MET A 79 15.95 -17.63 1.94
CA MET A 79 16.47 -18.67 2.81
C MET A 79 15.29 -19.48 3.34
N LEU A 80 15.16 -20.72 2.86
CA LEU A 80 14.21 -21.68 3.40
C LEU A 80 14.90 -22.36 4.60
N GLU A 81 14.74 -21.82 5.80
CA GLU A 81 15.15 -22.54 7.02
C GLU A 81 14.14 -23.66 7.32
N CYS A 82 14.04 -24.60 6.39
CA CYS A 82 13.30 -25.84 6.58
C CYS A 82 14.05 -26.71 7.59
N ASN A 83 13.60 -26.66 8.84
CA ASN A 83 13.91 -27.64 9.90
C ASN A 83 15.19 -27.40 10.73
N ILE A 84 15.51 -26.15 11.10
CA ILE A 84 16.56 -25.87 12.11
C ILE A 84 16.17 -26.18 13.57
N PHE A 85 14.96 -26.69 13.81
CA PHE A 85 14.59 -27.31 15.09
C PHE A 85 13.83 -28.63 14.82
N PRO A 86 14.34 -29.80 15.24
CA PRO A 86 13.58 -31.05 15.26
C PRO A 86 12.50 -31.06 16.34
#